data_AF-A0A845LHY5-F1
#
_entry.id   AF-A0A845LHY5-F1
#
_cell.length_a   1.000
_cell.length_b   1.000
_cell.length_c   1.000
_cell.angle_alpha   90.00
_cell.angle_beta   90.00
_cell.angle_gamma   90.00
#
_symmetry.space_group_name_H-M   'P 1'
#
loop_
_entity.id
_entity.type
_entity.pdbx_description
1 polymer ?
#
loop_
_entity_poly.entity_id
_entity_poly.type
_entity_poly.pdbx_seq_one_letter_code
_entity_poly.pdbx_strand_id
1 'polypeptide(L)' 'MNIGCYLVSNSKFEKAALPENLLIDLAKSLRQSGKEIVHFANRSIEVEGIYIPAKNTKASIMMILEE' A
#
# COMPACT_ATOMS: atom_id res chain seq x y z
N MET A 1 11.58 11.58 -2.41
CA MET A 1 11.26 11.41 -0.97
C MET A 1 10.62 10.04 -0.79
N ASN A 2 11.00 9.28 0.23
CA ASN A 2 10.34 8.00 0.54
C ASN A 2 9.17 8.27 1.49
N ILE A 3 8.00 7.70 1.17
CA ILE A 3 6.77 7.84 1.95
C ILE A 3 6.47 6.48 2.57
N GLY A 4 6.27 6.47 3.89
CA GLY A 4 5.79 5.29 4.59
C GLY A 4 4.33 5.03 4.24
N CYS A 5 4.04 3.83 3.78
CA CYS A 5 2.71 3.40 3.33
C CYS A 5 2.44 1.97 3.75
N TYR A 6 1.19 1.54 3.58
CA TYR A 6 0.78 0.16 3.70
C TYR A 6 0.29 -0.34 2.34
N LEU A 7 0.84 -1.46 1.91
CA LEU A 7 0.40 -2.22 0.76
C LEU A 7 -0.71 -3.17 1.21
N VAL A 8 -1.85 -3.13 0.54
CA VAL A 8 -3.01 -3.96 0.86
C VAL A 8 -3.03 -5.16 -0.08
N SER A 9 -3.02 -6.36 0.47
CA SER A 9 -3.05 -7.62 -0.28
C SER A 9 -3.85 -8.65 0.49
N ASN A 10 -4.91 -9.23 -0.08
CA ASN A 10 -5.71 -10.28 0.57
C ASN A 10 -6.13 -9.91 2.00
N SER A 11 -6.66 -8.69 2.18
CA SER A 11 -7.06 -8.11 3.47
C SER A 11 -5.94 -7.96 4.51
N LYS A 12 -4.67 -8.08 4.10
CA LYS A 12 -3.49 -7.82 4.94
C LYS A 12 -2.85 -6.50 4.57
N PHE A 13 -2.36 -5.81 5.59
CA PHE A 13 -1.62 -4.56 5.46
C PHE A 13 -0.13 -4.83 5.67
N GLU A 14 0.66 -4.63 4.62
CA GLU A 14 2.10 -4.76 4.68
C GLU A 14 2.77 -3.39 4.69
N LYS A 15 3.60 -3.13 5.70
CA LYS A 15 4.37 -1.88 5.79
C LYS A 15 5.42 -1.82 4.70
N ALA A 16 5.44 -0.73 3.94
CA ALA A 16 6.45 -0.43 2.96
C ALA A 16 6.87 1.03 3.02
N ALA A 17 8.07 1.34 2.53
CA ALA A 17 8.50 2.70 2.26
C ALA A 17 8.84 2.78 0.78
N LEU A 18 8.01 3.49 0.03
CA LEU A 18 8.15 3.62 -1.42
C LEU A 18 8.48 5.07 -1.79
N PRO A 19 9.28 5.29 -2.84
CA PRO A 19 9.49 6.63 -3.36
C PRO A 19 8.19 7.16 -3.98
N GLU A 20 7.96 8.46 -3.83
CA GLU A 20 6.72 9.13 -4.23
C GLU A 20 6.30 8.87 -5.67
N ASN A 21 7.25 8.84 -6.61
CA ASN A 21 6.98 8.53 -8.02
C ASN A 21 6.40 7.11 -8.20
N LEU A 22 6.99 6.11 -7.54
CA LEU A 22 6.47 4.74 -7.58
C LEU A 22 5.09 4.64 -6.94
N LEU A 23 4.82 5.41 -5.87
CA LEU A 23 3.47 5.44 -5.28
C LEU A 23 2.44 6.02 -6.23
N ILE A 24 2.78 7.08 -6.96
CA ILE A 24 1.89 7.68 -7.96
C ILE A 24 1.61 6.69 -9.10
N ASP A 25 2.63 6.01 -9.60
CA ASP A 25 2.47 5.03 -10.68
C ASP A 25 1.69 3.80 -10.21
N LEU A 26 1.97 3.30 -9.00
CA LEU A 26 1.21 2.22 -8.38
C LEU A 26 -0.26 2.62 -8.18
N ALA A 27 -0.54 3.83 -7.70
CA ALA A 27 -1.90 4.34 -7.55
C ALA A 27 -2.65 4.41 -8.88
N LYS A 28 -1.99 4.83 -9.95
CA LYS A 28 -2.57 4.85 -11.31
C LYS A 28 -2.86 3.43 -11.81
N SER A 29 -1.91 2.51 -11.66
CA SER A 29 -2.07 1.12 -12.08
C SER A 29 -3.23 0.44 -11.34
N LEU A 30 -3.28 0.59 -10.01
CA LEU A 30 -4.38 0.08 -9.18
C LEU A 30 -5.73 0.68 -9.57
N ARG A 31 -5.78 1.96 -9.95
CA ARG A 31 -7.02 2.59 -10.43
C ARG A 31 -7.51 2.03 -11.77
N GLN A 32 -6.61 1.57 -12.62
CA GLN A 32 -6.94 1.04 -13.95
C GLN A 32 -7.27 -0.46 -13.90
N SER A 33 -6.47 -1.23 -13.17
CA SER A 33 -6.49 -2.70 -13.20
C SER A 33 -7.15 -3.31 -11.96
N GLY A 34 -7.29 -2.55 -10.87
CA GLY A 34 -7.76 -3.03 -9.56
C GLY A 34 -6.74 -3.86 -8.77
N LYS A 35 -5.70 -4.38 -9.44
CA LYS A 35 -4.61 -5.16 -8.85
C LYS A 35 -3.29 -4.85 -9.54
N GLU A 36 -2.19 -4.95 -8.82
CA GLU A 36 -0.84 -4.77 -9.36
C GLU A 36 0.18 -5.67 -8.63
N ILE A 37 1.25 -6.08 -9.31
CA ILE A 37 2.34 -6.83 -8.67
C ILE A 37 3.49 -5.88 -8.32
N VAL A 38 3.79 -5.74 -7.02
CA VAL A 38 4.94 -4.99 -6.54
C VAL A 38 6.11 -5.93 -6.30
N HIS A 39 7.23 -5.64 -6.94
CA HIS A 39 8.47 -6.40 -6.81
C HIS A 39 9.40 -5.76 -5.76
N PHE A 40 9.68 -6.51 -4.70
CA PHE A 40 10.73 -6.22 -3.74
C PHE A 40 11.98 -7.05 -4.07
N ALA A 41 13.12 -6.66 -3.50
CA ALA A 41 14.40 -7.34 -3.74
C ALA A 41 14.39 -8.86 -3.45
N ASN A 42 13.50 -9.31 -2.55
CA ASN A 42 13.44 -10.70 -2.08
C ASN A 42 12.09 -11.39 -2.33
N ARG A 43 11.07 -10.67 -2.83
CA ARG A 43 9.71 -11.23 -3.05
C ARG A 43 8.87 -10.33 -3.95
N SER A 44 7.80 -10.90 -4.49
CA SER A 44 6.76 -10.16 -5.20
C SER A 44 5.44 -10.28 -4.45
N ILE A 45 4.64 -9.22 -4.46
CA ILE A 45 3.35 -9.17 -3.76
C ILE A 45 2.30 -8.63 -4.71
N GLU A 46 1.21 -9.37 -4.90
CA GLU A 46 0.00 -8.85 -5.54
C GLU A 46 -0.70 -7.92 -4.56
N VAL A 47 -0.81 -6.65 -4.92
CA VAL A 47 -1.47 -5.61 -4.14
C VAL A 47 -2.75 -5.18 -4.83
N GLU A 48 -3.77 -4.94 -4.02
CA GLU A 48 -5.12 -4.55 -4.43
C GLU A 48 -5.42 -3.11 -4.00
N GLY A 49 -4.55 -2.53 -3.16
CA GLY A 49 -4.70 -1.18 -2.66
C GLY A 49 -3.44 -0.64 -2.01
N ILE A 50 -3.41 0.67 -1.82
CA ILE A 50 -2.40 1.37 -1.03
C ILE A 50 -3.07 2.25 0.01
N TYR A 51 -2.50 2.30 1.20
CA TYR A 51 -2.93 3.21 2.26
C TYR A 51 -1.75 4.07 2.72
N ILE A 52 -1.91 5.39 2.65
CA ILE A 52 -0.91 6.36 3.08
C ILE A 52 -1.43 7.05 4.35
N PRO A 53 -0.83 6.81 5.52
CA PRO A 53 -1.25 7.48 6.75
C PRO A 53 -0.96 8.99 6.67
N ALA A 54 -1.84 9.82 7.24
CA ALA A 54 -1.62 11.26 7.27
C ALA A 54 -0.41 11.62 8.16
N LYS A 55 0.35 12.65 7.76
CA LYS A 55 1.49 13.15 8.55
C LYS A 55 1.03 13.44 9.99
N ASN A 56 1.77 12.93 10.98
CA ASN A 56 1.49 13.05 12.42
C ASN A 56 0.24 12.33 12.97
N THR A 57 -0.43 11.48 12.20
CA THR A 57 -1.48 10.62 12.79
C THR A 57 -0.89 9.35 13.40
N LYS A 58 -1.11 9.15 14.71
CA LYS A 58 -1.00 7.84 15.37
C LYS A 58 -2.17 6.92 14.96
N ALA A 59 -2.62 7.03 13.72
CA ALA A 59 -3.66 6.17 13.16
C ALA A 59 -3.03 4.79 12.94
N SER A 60 -2.90 4.06 14.04
CA SER A 60 -2.95 2.61 14.02
C SER A 60 -4.27 2.30 13.33
N ILE A 61 -4.22 1.80 12.10
CA ILE A 61 -5.40 1.36 11.35
C ILE A 61 -6.16 0.43 12.30
N MET A 62 -7.29 0.93 12.82
CA MET A 62 -8.17 0.16 13.68
C MET A 62 -8.95 -0.76 12.74
N MET A 63 -8.65 -2.06 12.81
CA MET A 63 -9.43 -3.11 12.18
C MET A 63 -10.89 -2.93 12.61
N ILE A 64 -11.76 -2.55 11.68
CA ILE A 64 -13.16 -2.96 11.73
C ILE A 64 -13.20 -4.26 10.93
N LEU A 65 -12.88 -5.36 11.61
CA LEU A 65 -13.47 -6.66 11.29
C LEU A 65 -14.81 -6.64 12.05
N GLU A 66 -15.91 -6.42 11.35
CA GLU A 66 -17.22 -6.84 11.86
C GLU A 66 -17.69 -8.02 11.00
N GLU A 67 -18.17 -9.03 11.73
CA GLU A 67 -18.56 -10.39 11.35
C GLU A 67 -19.65 -10.49 10.28
#